data_AF-A0A7J4QLJ7-F1
#
_entry.id   AF-A0A7J4QLJ7-F1
#
_cell.length_a   1.000
_cell.length_b   1.000
_cell.length_c   1.000
_cell.angle_alpha   90.00
_cell.angle_beta   90.00
_cell.angle_gamma   90.00
#
_symmetry.space_group_name_H-M   'P 1'
#
loop_
_entity.id
_entity.type
_entity.pdbx_description
1 polymer ?
#
loop_
_entity_poly.entity_id
_entity_poly.type
_entity_poly.pdbx_seq_one_letter_code
_entity_poly.pdbx_strand_id
1 'polypeptide(L)'
;ETLGVDGDAELDYRGLAKWMVGPDATPFEASKPEVILKDAHLEEDVLHGYAYAHPKLGEGRLRTSTVLNITYDARATARVETKNTVYVVGPTGWAIQPDNHPFRAQHVVGEHLQVEWNGAWFDARIIEVDGDRYKITYDGYDSSWDEWVTTARMRAA
;
A
#
# COMPACT_ATOMS: atom_id res chain seq x y z
N GLU A 1 -35.54 -59.02 -9.90
CA GLU A 1 -35.47 -57.83 -9.01
C GLU A 1 -34.03 -57.76 -8.53
N THR A 2 -33.21 -56.72 -8.70
CA THR A 2 -33.40 -55.27 -8.92
C THR A 2 -32.14 -54.73 -9.62
N LEU A 3 -32.29 -54.22 -10.85
CA LEU A 3 -32.00 -52.84 -11.28
C LEU A 3 -30.66 -52.27 -10.81
N GLY A 4 -29.71 -52.21 -11.73
CA GLY A 4 -28.49 -51.42 -11.60
C GLY A 4 -28.80 -49.91 -11.62
N VAL A 5 -27.94 -49.14 -10.97
CA VAL A 5 -27.88 -47.70 -11.14
C VAL A 5 -26.43 -47.33 -11.48
N ASP A 6 -26.27 -47.02 -12.76
CA ASP A 6 -25.22 -46.18 -13.33
C ASP A 6 -25.54 -44.73 -12.93
N GLY A 7 -24.54 -43.88 -12.71
CA GLY A 7 -24.80 -42.45 -12.57
C GLY A 7 -23.79 -41.69 -11.72
N ASP A 8 -22.80 -41.13 -12.40
CA ASP A 8 -22.00 -39.99 -11.99
C ASP A 8 -22.88 -38.87 -11.39
N ALA A 9 -22.86 -38.72 -10.07
CA ALA A 9 -23.41 -37.55 -9.40
C ALA A 9 -22.24 -36.59 -9.08
N GLU A 10 -21.80 -35.85 -10.10
CA GLU A 10 -21.02 -34.62 -9.89
C GLU A 10 -21.93 -33.65 -9.12
N LEU A 11 -21.73 -33.58 -7.80
CA LEU A 11 -22.48 -32.69 -6.93
C LEU A 11 -22.13 -31.25 -7.33
N ASP A 12 -23.02 -30.60 -8.09
CA ASP A 12 -22.91 -29.19 -8.44
C ASP A 12 -22.97 -28.33 -7.16
N TYR A 13 -21.79 -27.99 -6.63
CA TYR A 13 -21.61 -27.17 -5.43
C TYR A 13 -22.26 -25.76 -5.57
N ARG A 14 -22.63 -25.33 -6.78
CA ARG A 14 -23.27 -24.03 -7.03
C ARG A 14 -24.75 -24.04 -6.63
N GLY A 15 -25.41 -25.19 -6.66
CA GLY A 15 -26.80 -25.35 -6.22
C GLY A 15 -26.99 -25.30 -4.70
N LEU A 16 -26.02 -25.82 -3.93
CA LEU A 16 -26.09 -25.88 -2.46
C LEU A 16 -25.91 -24.51 -1.80
N ALA A 17 -25.12 -23.62 -2.40
CA ALA A 17 -24.92 -22.27 -1.88
C ALA A 17 -26.20 -21.41 -1.85
N LYS A 18 -27.21 -21.75 -2.66
CA LYS A 18 -28.45 -20.99 -2.77
C LYS A 18 -29.42 -21.21 -1.62
N TRP A 19 -29.28 -22.29 -0.85
CA TRP A 19 -30.25 -22.69 0.19
C TRP A 19 -29.81 -22.45 1.64
N MET A 20 -28.59 -21.96 1.88
CA MET A 20 -28.11 -21.64 3.24
C MET A 20 -28.35 -20.18 3.67
N VAL A 21 -29.02 -19.37 2.86
CA VAL A 21 -29.27 -17.95 3.16
C VAL A 21 -30.71 -17.80 3.67
N GLY A 22 -30.86 -17.68 4.99
CA GLY A 22 -32.11 -17.24 5.61
C GLY A 22 -32.47 -15.82 5.14
N PRO A 23 -33.74 -15.40 5.28
CA PRO A 23 -34.22 -14.10 4.80
C PRO A 23 -33.54 -12.87 5.44
N ASP A 24 -32.74 -13.09 6.50
CA ASP A 24 -31.98 -12.08 7.24
C ASP A 24 -30.47 -12.14 6.97
N ALA A 25 -29.99 -13.09 6.15
CA ALA A 25 -28.59 -13.12 5.79
C ALA A 25 -28.34 -12.02 4.76
N THR A 26 -27.63 -10.97 5.19
CA THR A 26 -26.92 -10.07 4.30
C THR A 26 -26.19 -10.92 3.27
N PRO A 27 -26.40 -10.71 1.95
CA PRO A 27 -25.70 -11.49 0.94
C PRO A 27 -24.22 -11.46 1.30
N PHE A 28 -23.59 -12.64 1.41
CA PHE A 28 -22.14 -12.74 1.57
C PHE A 28 -21.53 -11.84 0.50
N GLU A 29 -21.07 -10.64 0.87
CA GLU A 29 -20.32 -9.80 -0.03
C GLU A 29 -19.12 -10.65 -0.43
N ALA A 30 -19.11 -11.09 -1.68
CA ALA A 30 -18.03 -11.90 -2.19
C ALA A 30 -16.74 -11.14 -1.90
N SER A 31 -15.92 -11.68 -1.00
CA SER A 31 -14.68 -11.05 -0.59
C SER A 31 -13.86 -10.75 -1.85
N LYS A 32 -13.52 -9.47 -2.05
CA LYS A 32 -12.70 -9.04 -3.18
C LYS A 32 -11.38 -9.81 -3.12
N PRO A 33 -10.87 -10.36 -4.24
CA PRO A 33 -9.57 -11.01 -4.26
C PRO A 33 -8.49 -10.04 -3.79
N GLU A 34 -7.59 -10.55 -2.94
CA GLU A 34 -6.42 -9.84 -2.46
C GLU A 34 -5.21 -10.16 -3.34
N VAL A 35 -4.53 -9.12 -3.84
CA VAL A 35 -3.40 -9.27 -4.77
C VAL A 35 -2.21 -8.51 -4.25
N ILE A 36 -1.09 -9.20 -4.10
CA ILE A 36 0.15 -8.57 -3.62
C ILE A 36 0.78 -7.77 -4.76
N LEU A 37 1.13 -6.51 -4.47
CA LEU A 37 1.87 -5.64 -5.39
C LEU A 37 3.29 -5.34 -4.88
N LYS A 38 4.20 -5.20 -5.85
CA LYS A 38 5.53 -4.60 -5.66
C LYS A 38 5.75 -3.45 -6.66
N ASP A 39 6.82 -2.70 -6.45
CA ASP A 39 7.18 -1.52 -7.23
C ASP A 39 6.01 -0.54 -7.38
N ALA A 40 5.22 -0.43 -6.31
CA ALA A 40 3.96 0.27 -6.34
C ALA A 40 4.15 1.79 -6.30
N HIS A 41 3.33 2.53 -7.04
CA HIS A 41 3.23 3.98 -6.92
C HIS A 41 1.82 4.43 -7.27
N LEU A 42 1.42 5.57 -6.72
CA LEU A 42 0.12 6.18 -6.97
C LEU A 42 0.28 7.35 -7.94
N GLU A 43 -0.51 7.37 -9.01
CA GLU A 43 -0.59 8.47 -9.98
C GLU A 43 -2.07 8.78 -10.21
N GLU A 44 -2.52 9.99 -9.89
CA GLU A 44 -3.91 10.44 -10.11
C GLU A 44 -4.98 9.44 -9.62
N ASP A 45 -4.86 8.97 -8.37
CA ASP A 45 -5.74 7.96 -7.75
C ASP A 45 -5.72 6.58 -8.44
N VAL A 46 -4.75 6.31 -9.31
CA VAL A 46 -4.52 5.01 -9.92
C VAL A 46 -3.27 4.39 -9.31
N LEU A 47 -3.38 3.14 -8.86
CA LEU A 47 -2.24 2.37 -8.37
C LEU A 47 -1.57 1.67 -9.55
N HIS A 48 -0.26 1.83 -9.65
CA HIS A 48 0.59 1.16 -10.62
C HIS A 48 1.54 0.22 -9.88
N GLY A 49 1.94 -0.87 -10.52
CA GLY A 49 3.00 -1.73 -9.98
C GLY A 49 3.04 -3.11 -10.63
N TYR A 50 3.75 -4.03 -9.98
CA TYR A 50 3.90 -5.42 -10.38
C TYR A 50 3.08 -6.32 -9.47
N ALA A 51 2.05 -6.97 -10.03
CA ALA A 51 1.18 -7.87 -9.30
C ALA A 51 1.71 -9.31 -9.32
N TYR A 52 1.70 -9.95 -8.16
CA TYR A 52 1.95 -11.37 -8.03
C TYR A 52 0.61 -12.13 -8.06
N ALA A 53 0.45 -12.98 -9.07
CA ALA A 53 -0.69 -13.89 -9.20
C ALA A 53 -2.08 -13.21 -9.16
N HIS A 54 -2.30 -12.15 -9.95
CA HIS A 54 -3.65 -11.57 -10.07
C HIS A 54 -4.61 -12.60 -10.71
N PRO A 55 -5.79 -12.89 -10.13
CA PRO A 55 -6.64 -14.01 -10.55
C PRO A 55 -7.14 -13.92 -12.00
N LYS A 56 -7.23 -12.71 -12.55
CA LYS A 56 -7.64 -12.48 -13.94
C LYS A 56 -6.51 -12.08 -14.89
N LEU A 57 -5.41 -11.56 -14.36
CA LEU A 57 -4.37 -10.90 -15.16
C LEU A 57 -3.04 -11.65 -15.09
N GLY A 58 -2.92 -12.65 -14.21
CA GLY A 58 -1.68 -13.37 -13.98
C GLY A 58 -0.65 -12.52 -13.22
N GLU A 59 0.61 -12.88 -13.39
CA GLU A 59 1.74 -12.16 -12.86
C GLU A 59 2.21 -11.11 -13.89
N GLY A 60 2.47 -9.88 -13.44
CA GLY A 60 3.01 -8.84 -14.32
C GLY A 60 2.72 -7.41 -13.89
N ARG A 61 3.18 -6.46 -14.71
CA ARG A 61 2.90 -5.03 -14.53
C ARG A 61 1.43 -4.75 -14.82
N LEU A 62 0.77 -4.02 -13.92
CA LEU A 62 -0.60 -3.54 -14.12
C LEU A 62 -0.77 -2.11 -13.62
N ARG A 63 -1.86 -1.52 -14.09
CA ARG A 63 -2.48 -0.34 -13.50
C ARG A 63 -3.87 -0.72 -13.01
N THR A 64 -4.27 -0.17 -11.88
CA THR A 64 -5.59 -0.45 -11.30
C THR A 64 -6.65 0.45 -11.94
N SER A 65 -7.92 0.27 -11.53
CA SER A 65 -8.90 1.34 -11.65
C SER A 65 -8.62 2.42 -10.58
N THR A 66 -9.46 3.45 -10.55
CA THR A 66 -9.50 4.41 -9.45
C THR A 66 -9.53 3.69 -8.11
N VAL A 67 -8.65 4.12 -7.22
CA VAL A 67 -8.57 3.70 -5.83
C VAL A 67 -9.75 4.30 -5.08
N LEU A 68 -10.48 3.45 -4.37
CA LEU A 68 -11.63 3.87 -3.57
C LEU A 68 -11.20 4.23 -2.14
N ASN A 69 -10.21 3.49 -1.61
CA ASN A 69 -9.72 3.68 -0.26
C ASN A 69 -8.31 3.10 -0.12
N ILE A 70 -7.52 3.70 0.77
CA ILE A 70 -6.23 3.15 1.20
C ILE A 70 -6.23 3.11 2.72
N THR A 71 -5.99 1.93 3.27
CA THR A 71 -5.80 1.74 4.72
C THR A 71 -4.43 1.15 4.98
N TYR A 72 -3.91 1.37 6.18
CA TYR A 72 -2.63 0.83 6.59
C TYR A 72 -2.76 0.07 7.90
N ASP A 73 -2.08 -1.07 8.00
CA ASP A 73 -1.99 -1.84 9.24
C ASP A 73 -0.81 -1.37 10.12
N ALA A 74 -0.69 -1.95 11.33
CA ALA A 74 0.39 -1.65 12.27
C ALA A 74 1.80 -1.94 11.72
N ARG A 75 1.91 -2.78 10.69
CA ARG A 75 3.17 -3.10 9.99
C ARG A 75 3.41 -2.23 8.75
N ALA A 76 2.59 -1.20 8.54
CA ALA A 76 2.60 -0.34 7.38
C ALA A 76 2.45 -1.08 6.03
N THR A 77 1.72 -2.18 6.05
CA THR A 77 1.18 -2.80 4.84
C THR A 77 -0.05 -2.00 4.43
N ALA A 78 -0.03 -1.48 3.21
CA ALA A 78 -1.15 -0.81 2.63
C ALA A 78 -2.15 -1.82 2.06
N ARG A 79 -3.43 -1.59 2.32
CA ARG A 79 -4.56 -2.24 1.65
C ARG A 79 -5.26 -1.20 0.79
N VAL A 80 -5.03 -1.31 -0.51
CA VAL A 80 -5.55 -0.40 -1.53
C VAL A 80 -6.79 -1.04 -2.14
N GLU A 81 -7.95 -0.49 -1.81
CA GLU A 81 -9.23 -1.03 -2.26
C GLU A 81 -9.64 -0.40 -3.60
N THR A 82 -9.99 -1.26 -4.55
CA THR A 82 -10.58 -0.85 -5.82
C THR A 82 -11.97 -1.47 -6.00
N LYS A 83 -12.60 -1.22 -7.15
CA LYS A 83 -13.95 -1.74 -7.43
C LYS A 83 -14.06 -3.25 -7.24
N ASN A 84 -13.08 -4.01 -7.72
CA ASN A 84 -13.17 -5.48 -7.80
C ASN A 84 -12.00 -6.22 -7.12
N THR A 85 -10.93 -5.53 -6.72
CA THR A 85 -9.71 -6.15 -6.20
C THR A 85 -9.18 -5.31 -5.04
N VAL A 86 -8.67 -5.97 -4.01
CA VAL A 86 -7.88 -5.31 -2.96
C VAL A 86 -6.42 -5.59 -3.24
N TYR A 87 -5.61 -4.54 -3.36
CA TYR A 87 -4.19 -4.67 -3.58
C TYR A 87 -3.45 -4.48 -2.26
N VAL A 88 -2.59 -5.44 -1.93
CA VAL A 88 -1.81 -5.44 -0.69
C VAL A 88 -0.37 -5.06 -1.05
N VAL A 89 0.08 -3.93 -0.53
CA VAL A 89 1.45 -3.44 -0.74
C VAL A 89 2.16 -3.42 0.59
N GLY A 90 3.21 -4.23 0.73
CA GLY A 90 4.06 -4.20 1.93
C GLY A 90 4.80 -2.86 2.07
N PRO A 91 5.39 -2.57 3.23
CA PRO A 91 6.16 -1.33 3.46
C PRO A 91 7.31 -1.16 2.44
N THR A 92 7.92 -2.25 2.00
CA THR A 92 8.98 -2.28 0.98
C THR A 92 8.45 -2.52 -0.44
N GLY A 93 7.14 -2.63 -0.61
CA GLY A 93 6.48 -2.91 -1.89
C GLY A 93 6.26 -1.65 -2.74
N TRP A 94 6.53 -0.47 -2.19
CA TRP A 94 6.39 0.82 -2.86
C TRP A 94 7.68 1.20 -3.60
N ALA A 95 7.58 1.50 -4.89
CA ALA A 95 8.61 2.23 -5.64
C ALA A 95 8.59 3.72 -5.27
N ILE A 96 7.40 4.28 -5.08
CA ILE A 96 7.18 5.65 -4.58
C ILE A 96 6.12 5.56 -3.49
N GLN A 97 6.51 5.84 -2.24
CA GLN A 97 5.58 5.78 -1.11
C GLN A 97 4.63 6.98 -1.15
N PRO A 98 3.32 6.79 -0.93
CA PRO A 98 2.37 7.88 -0.85
C PRO A 98 2.63 8.76 0.38
N ASP A 99 2.27 10.04 0.29
CA ASP A 99 2.58 11.01 1.35
C ASP A 99 1.93 10.67 2.70
N ASN A 100 0.84 9.90 2.69
CA ASN A 100 0.13 9.46 3.88
C ASN A 100 0.56 8.07 4.39
N HIS A 101 1.67 7.52 3.88
CA HIS A 101 2.15 6.21 4.32
C HIS A 101 2.64 6.26 5.77
N PRO A 102 2.22 5.36 6.67
CA PRO A 102 2.61 5.41 8.09
C PRO A 102 4.09 5.05 8.31
N PHE A 103 4.74 4.49 7.28
CA PHE A 103 6.19 4.26 7.22
C PHE A 103 6.94 5.33 6.45
N ARG A 104 6.31 6.46 6.08
CA ARG A 104 7.11 7.65 5.74
C ARG A 104 8.08 7.76 6.88
N ALA A 105 9.36 7.51 6.58
CA ALA A 105 10.39 7.40 7.58
C ALA A 105 10.23 8.63 8.45
N GLN A 106 9.68 8.44 9.66
CA GLN A 106 9.60 9.51 10.63
C GLN A 106 11.04 9.64 11.05
N HIS A 107 11.76 10.46 10.29
CA HIS A 107 13.15 10.74 10.48
C HIS A 107 13.33 11.10 11.95
N VAL A 108 14.18 10.34 12.64
CA VAL A 108 14.28 10.49 14.08
C VAL A 108 15.21 11.63 14.43
N VAL A 109 14.97 12.29 15.56
CA VAL A 109 15.93 13.26 16.10
C VAL A 109 17.30 12.59 16.25
N GLY A 110 18.32 13.20 15.66
CA GLY A 110 19.70 12.71 15.63
C GLY A 110 20.10 11.99 14.33
N GLU A 111 19.15 11.68 13.45
CA GLU A 111 19.45 11.06 12.16
C GLU A 111 20.18 12.03 11.23
N HIS A 112 21.13 11.50 10.46
CA HIS A 112 21.88 12.24 9.44
C HIS A 112 21.26 12.02 8.07
N LEU A 113 21.00 13.11 7.37
CA LEU A 113 20.43 13.10 6.03
C LEU A 113 20.95 14.28 5.21
N GLN A 114 20.60 14.33 3.94
CA GLN A 114 20.90 15.47 3.09
C GLN A 114 19.65 16.30 2.82
N VAL A 115 19.78 17.62 2.93
CA VAL A 115 18.71 18.58 2.65
C VAL A 115 19.05 19.40 1.43
N GLU A 116 18.10 19.55 0.52
CA GLU A 116 18.25 20.40 -0.65
C GLU A 116 18.17 21.88 -0.26
N TRP A 117 19.21 22.66 -0.54
CA TRP A 117 19.24 24.11 -0.41
C TRP A 117 19.78 24.74 -1.70
N ASN A 118 18.99 25.64 -2.30
CA ASN A 118 19.35 26.35 -3.53
C ASN A 118 19.84 25.44 -4.69
N GLY A 119 19.20 24.27 -4.86
CA GLY A 119 19.53 23.30 -5.91
C GLY A 119 20.77 22.43 -5.63
N ALA A 120 21.40 22.56 -4.46
CA ALA A 120 22.47 21.70 -3.99
C ALA A 120 22.04 20.94 -2.73
N TRP A 121 22.64 19.78 -2.48
CA TRP A 121 22.34 18.94 -1.32
C TRP A 121 23.43 19.09 -0.28
N PHE A 122 23.05 19.38 0.95
CA PHE A 122 23.95 19.58 2.07
C PHE A 122 23.66 18.58 3.18
N ASP A 123 24.69 18.06 3.82
CA ASP A 123 24.55 17.18 4.97
C ASP A 123 23.95 17.95 6.15
N ALA A 124 22.97 17.34 6.79
CA ALA A 124 22.24 17.90 7.91
C ALA A 124 21.85 16.80 8.90
N ARG A 125 21.48 17.24 10.11
CA ARG A 125 20.99 16.38 11.18
C ARG A 125 19.63 16.86 11.66
N ILE A 126 18.69 15.95 11.87
CA ILE A 126 17.41 16.31 12.50
C ILE A 126 17.63 16.60 13.99
N ILE A 127 17.15 17.74 14.45
CA ILE A 127 17.19 18.15 15.85
C ILE A 127 15.80 18.14 16.50
N GLU A 128 14.73 18.21 15.70
CA GLU A 128 13.35 18.20 16.20
C GLU A 128 12.38 17.65 15.15
N VAL A 129 11.29 17.03 15.61
CA VAL A 129 10.24 16.46 14.75
C VAL A 129 8.88 17.00 15.21
N ASP A 130 8.12 17.57 14.29
CA ASP A 130 6.78 18.09 14.49
C ASP A 130 5.85 17.61 13.36
N GLY A 131 5.30 16.41 13.55
CA GLY A 131 4.46 15.75 12.54
C GLY A 131 5.21 15.49 11.24
N ASP A 132 4.81 16.20 10.17
CA ASP A 132 5.41 16.12 8.82
C ASP A 132 6.57 17.10 8.59
N ARG A 133 6.91 17.92 9.60
CA ARG A 133 8.02 18.87 9.55
C ARG A 133 9.14 18.41 10.46
N TYR A 134 10.35 18.64 9.98
CA TYR A 134 11.58 18.24 10.65
C TYR A 134 12.47 19.47 10.75
N LYS A 135 12.90 19.79 11.96
CA LYS A 135 13.89 20.84 12.16
C LYS A 135 15.26 20.21 11.95
N ILE A 136 16.00 20.76 11.01
CA ILE A 136 17.35 20.30 10.66
C ILE A 136 18.39 21.33 11.07
N THR A 137 19.59 20.85 11.33
CA THR A 137 20.81 21.66 11.47
C THR A 137 21.82 21.19 10.44
N TYR A 138 22.42 22.11 9.69
CA TYR A 138 23.39 21.77 8.64
C TYR A 138 24.76 21.45 9.25
N ASP A 139 25.41 20.39 8.78
CA ASP A 139 26.73 19.99 9.29
C ASP A 139 27.79 21.04 8.93
N GLY A 140 28.53 21.51 9.94
CA GLY A 140 29.54 22.56 9.77
C GLY A 140 28.99 23.99 9.72
N TYR A 141 27.69 24.19 9.92
CA TYR A 141 27.05 25.51 10.01
C TYR A 141 26.52 25.78 11.43
N ASP A 142 26.29 27.05 11.75
CA ASP A 142 25.70 27.45 13.04
C ASP A 142 24.18 27.24 13.07
N SER A 143 23.62 27.08 14.27
CA SER A 143 22.18 27.01 14.55
C SER A 143 21.34 28.15 13.95
N SER A 144 21.95 29.28 13.58
CA SER A 144 21.28 30.35 12.84
C SER A 144 20.74 29.91 11.48
N TRP A 145 21.24 28.79 10.94
CA TRP A 145 20.80 28.18 9.68
C TRP A 145 19.77 27.07 9.87
N ASP A 146 19.38 26.77 11.12
CA ASP A 146 18.38 25.76 11.39
C ASP A 146 17.05 26.14 10.73
N GLU A 147 16.49 25.22 9.94
CA GLU A 147 15.20 25.41 9.29
C GLU A 147 14.27 24.21 9.50
N TRP A 148 12.98 24.48 9.41
CA TRP A 148 11.97 23.43 9.32
C TRP A 148 11.76 23.06 7.87
N VAL A 149 12.05 21.81 7.52
CA VAL A 149 11.80 21.27 6.18
C VAL A 149 10.83 20.09 6.24
N THR A 150 10.21 19.80 5.11
CA THR A 150 9.41 18.59 4.92
C THR A 150 10.25 17.54 4.22
N THR A 151 9.80 16.28 4.26
CA THR A 151 10.51 15.16 3.62
C THR A 151 10.73 15.34 2.11
N ALA A 152 10.03 16.27 1.44
CA ALA A 152 10.21 16.56 0.02
C ALA A 152 11.61 17.11 -0.31
N ARG A 153 12.24 17.81 0.65
CA ARG A 153 13.60 18.36 0.51
C ARG A 153 14.65 17.50 1.20
N MET A 154 14.30 16.30 1.65
CA MET A 154 15.17 15.41 2.42
C MET A 154 15.50 14.16 1.61
N ARG A 155 16.73 13.67 1.72
CA ARG A 155 17.14 12.36 1.20
C ARG A 155 18.14 11.70 2.14
N ALA A 156 18.20 10.36 2.11
CA ALA A 156 19.26 9.64 2.81
C ALA A 156 20.64 10.09 2.31
N ALA A 157 21.57 10.30 3.24
CA ALA A 157 22.96 10.66 2.96
C ALA A 157 23.74 9.51 2.29
#